data_AF-A0AAU6F0Q1-F1
#
_entry.id   AF-A0AAU6F0Q1-F1
#
_cell.length_a   1.000
_cell.length_b   1.000
_cell.length_c   1.000
_cell.angle_alpha   90.00
_cell.angle_beta   90.00
_cell.angle_gamma   90.00
#
_symmetry.space_group_name_H-M   'P 1'
#
loop_
_entity.id
_entity.type
_entity.pdbx_description
1 polymer ?
#
loop_
_entity_poly.entity_id
_entity_poly.type
_entity_poly.pdbx_seq_one_letter_code
_entity_poly.pdbx_strand_id
1 'polypeptide(L)'
;MMPAPKQGRPRRKRALVWFLAVCVVGIVAVAVWAAVALLAPAREGAEEAVERTAGMHHDQHHPELRFYVPTYAKTEADGTAVLRYEVGDGPDSSVADFLRTYDITAEPKRTGPTGETYTDQFGDMRRVFTVTYDKHGSSARITVRATPLLSPG
;
A
#
# COMPACT_ATOMS: atom_id res chain seq x y z
N MET A 1 36.93 51.46 -48.51
CA MET A 1 35.46 51.40 -48.46
C MET A 1 35.06 49.92 -48.44
N MET A 2 34.38 49.47 -47.39
CA MET A 2 34.27 48.06 -46.98
C MET A 2 33.37 47.20 -47.89
N PRO A 3 33.64 45.89 -48.05
CA PRO A 3 32.76 44.95 -48.73
C PRO A 3 31.52 44.63 -47.87
N ALA A 4 30.35 44.61 -48.51
CA ALA A 4 29.08 44.27 -47.88
C ALA A 4 29.01 42.78 -47.46
N PRO A 5 28.51 42.43 -46.27
CA PRO A 5 28.38 41.04 -45.86
C PRO A 5 27.25 40.32 -46.63
N LYS A 6 27.58 39.14 -47.15
CA LYS A 6 26.69 38.24 -47.91
C LYS A 6 25.52 37.74 -47.05
N GLN A 7 24.32 37.82 -47.63
CA GLN A 7 23.07 37.31 -47.07
C GLN A 7 23.11 35.77 -46.88
N GLY A 8 23.29 35.32 -45.64
CA GLY A 8 23.08 33.92 -45.21
C GLY A 8 21.68 33.62 -44.66
N ARG A 9 20.64 34.26 -45.20
CA ARG A 9 19.31 34.39 -44.57
C ARG A 9 18.37 33.16 -44.61
N PRO A 10 18.37 32.26 -45.62
CA PRO A 10 17.34 31.19 -45.70
C PRO A 10 17.63 29.99 -44.79
N ARG A 11 18.90 29.64 -44.59
CA ARG A 11 19.32 28.47 -43.79
C ARG A 11 19.08 28.67 -42.29
N ARG A 12 19.30 29.89 -41.78
CA ARG A 12 19.03 30.27 -40.39
C ARG A 12 17.54 30.27 -40.04
N LYS A 13 16.67 30.70 -40.97
CA LYS A 13 15.21 30.66 -40.77
C LYS A 13 14.69 29.22 -40.70
N ARG A 14 15.17 28.33 -41.58
CA ARG A 14 14.81 26.90 -41.53
C ARG A 14 15.28 26.24 -40.23
N ALA A 15 16.50 26.53 -39.77
CA ALA A 15 17.00 26.02 -38.50
C ALA A 15 16.16 26.51 -37.31
N LEU A 16 15.76 27.78 -37.30
CA LEU A 16 14.90 28.35 -36.26
C LEU A 16 13.51 27.70 -36.24
N VAL A 17 12.90 27.49 -37.42
CA VAL A 17 11.59 26.82 -37.53
C VAL A 17 11.67 25.38 -37.02
N TRP A 18 12.73 24.65 -37.36
CA TRP A 18 12.96 23.30 -36.84
C TRP A 18 13.13 23.27 -35.33
N PHE A 19 13.90 24.21 -34.78
CA PHE A 19 14.09 24.33 -33.34
C PHE A 19 12.77 24.63 -32.62
N LEU A 20 11.97 25.57 -33.14
CA LEU A 20 10.63 25.87 -32.63
C LEU A 20 9.70 24.65 -32.68
N ALA A 21 9.71 23.89 -33.78
CA ALA A 21 8.91 22.67 -33.90
C ALA A 21 9.30 21.64 -32.84
N VAL A 22 10.60 21.43 -32.60
CA VAL A 22 11.09 20.53 -31.54
C VAL A 22 10.68 21.02 -30.16
N CYS A 23 10.75 22.33 -29.89
CA CYS A 23 10.28 22.91 -28.63
C CYS A 23 8.77 22.65 -28.42
N VAL A 24 7.95 22.87 -29.43
CA VAL A 24 6.49 22.64 -29.34
C VAL A 24 6.20 21.17 -29.07
N VAL A 25 6.86 20.25 -29.80
CA VAL A 25 6.71 18.80 -29.57
C VAL A 25 7.13 18.41 -28.16
N GLY A 26 8.25 18.97 -27.66
CA GLY A 26 8.72 18.74 -26.29
C GLY A 26 7.72 19.23 -25.23
N ILE A 27 7.15 20.42 -25.41
CA ILE A 27 6.12 20.96 -24.52
C ILE A 27 4.87 20.06 -24.52
N VAL A 28 4.42 19.63 -25.70
CA VAL A 28 3.27 18.73 -25.83
C VAL A 28 3.54 17.39 -25.14
N ALA A 29 4.72 16.81 -25.32
CA ALA A 29 5.10 15.55 -24.66
C ALA A 29 5.08 15.67 -23.13
N VAL A 30 5.61 16.76 -22.58
CA VAL A 30 5.58 17.03 -21.13
C VAL A 30 4.14 17.26 -20.65
N ALA A 31 3.32 17.99 -21.41
CA ALA A 31 1.93 18.23 -21.06
C ALA A 31 1.11 16.93 -21.05
N VAL A 32 1.32 16.04 -22.03
CA VAL A 32 0.67 14.71 -22.06
C VAL A 32 1.14 13.87 -20.87
N TRP A 33 2.45 13.84 -20.58
CA TRP A 33 2.97 13.09 -19.44
C TRP A 33 2.40 13.60 -18.11
N ALA A 34 2.33 14.92 -17.91
CA ALA A 34 1.72 15.53 -16.74
C ALA A 34 0.22 15.22 -16.62
N ALA A 35 -0.52 15.25 -17.74
CA ALA A 35 -1.93 14.88 -17.76
C ALA A 35 -2.12 13.40 -17.38
N VAL A 36 -1.29 12.49 -17.88
CA VAL A 36 -1.32 11.07 -17.49
C VAL A 36 -1.01 10.90 -16.00
N ALA A 37 -0.02 11.62 -15.47
CA ALA A 37 0.31 11.56 -14.04
C ALA A 37 -0.81 12.10 -13.13
N LEU A 38 -1.51 13.15 -13.56
CA LEU A 38 -2.63 13.74 -12.82
C LEU A 38 -3.93 12.93 -12.92
N LEU A 39 -4.13 12.23 -14.04
CA LEU A 39 -5.32 11.40 -14.30
C LEU A 39 -5.11 9.94 -13.90
N ALA A 40 -3.89 9.54 -13.57
CA ALA A 40 -3.64 8.24 -12.99
C ALA A 40 -4.42 8.15 -11.66
N PRO A 41 -5.23 7.10 -11.46
CA PRO A 41 -5.90 6.90 -10.18
C PRO A 41 -4.83 6.90 -9.08
N ALA A 42 -5.17 7.46 -7.92
CA ALA A 42 -4.32 7.40 -6.74
C ALA A 42 -3.90 5.94 -6.58
N ARG A 43 -2.61 5.68 -6.75
CA ARG A 43 -2.07 4.35 -6.54
C ARG A 43 -2.37 4.04 -5.08
N GLU A 44 -3.20 3.04 -4.87
CA GLU A 44 -3.53 2.51 -3.56
C GLU A 44 -2.26 2.48 -2.68
N GLY A 45 -2.38 2.98 -1.45
CA GLY A 45 -1.22 3.07 -0.57
C GLY A 45 -0.54 1.70 -0.50
N ALA A 46 0.80 1.65 -0.53
CA ALA A 46 1.50 0.37 -0.45
C ALA A 46 1.06 -0.44 0.78
N GLU A 47 0.65 0.24 1.85
CA GLU A 47 0.03 -0.30 3.05
C GLU A 47 -1.38 -0.86 2.81
N GLU A 48 -2.30 -0.10 2.20
CA GLU A 48 -3.66 -0.57 1.86
C GLU A 48 -3.65 -1.81 0.96
N ALA A 49 -2.70 -1.89 0.02
CA ALA A 49 -2.52 -3.07 -0.83
C ALA A 49 -2.08 -4.30 -0.03
N VAL A 50 -1.22 -4.12 0.99
CA VAL A 50 -0.81 -5.20 1.90
C VAL A 50 -1.99 -5.64 2.77
N GLU A 51 -2.77 -4.69 3.29
CA GLU A 51 -3.97 -4.97 4.07
C GLU A 51 -4.98 -5.79 3.26
N ARG A 52 -5.25 -5.38 2.02
CA ARG A 52 -6.18 -6.10 1.14
C ARG A 52 -5.68 -7.48 0.77
N THR A 53 -4.38 -7.62 0.53
CA THR A 53 -3.72 -8.92 0.29
C THR A 53 -3.85 -9.83 1.51
N ALA A 54 -3.71 -9.29 2.72
CA ALA A 54 -3.85 -10.06 3.95
C ALA A 54 -5.31 -10.37 4.33
N GLY A 55 -6.30 -9.85 3.59
CA GLY A 55 -7.71 -9.95 3.96
C GLY A 55 -8.03 -9.14 5.21
N MET A 56 -7.35 -8.02 5.44
CA MET A 56 -7.47 -7.16 6.62
C MET A 56 -7.95 -5.74 6.27
N HIS A 57 -8.21 -5.46 4.99
CA HIS A 57 -8.69 -4.14 4.58
C HIS A 57 -10.15 -3.95 4.98
N HIS A 58 -10.49 -2.79 5.54
CA HIS A 58 -11.82 -2.51 6.09
C HIS A 58 -12.98 -2.78 5.11
N ASP A 59 -12.82 -2.44 3.82
CA ASP A 59 -13.82 -2.75 2.77
C ASP A 59 -14.14 -4.24 2.57
N GLN A 60 -13.29 -5.14 3.09
CA GLN A 60 -13.48 -6.59 3.00
C GLN A 60 -14.31 -7.16 4.16
N HIS A 61 -14.65 -6.30 5.14
CA HIS A 61 -15.33 -6.65 6.38
C HIS A 61 -16.55 -5.74 6.58
N HIS A 62 -17.16 -5.80 7.77
CA HIS A 62 -18.35 -5.04 8.14
C HIS A 62 -18.13 -3.52 8.01
N PRO A 63 -18.76 -2.83 7.03
CA PRO A 63 -18.56 -1.40 6.81
C PRO A 63 -19.08 -0.51 7.95
N GLU A 64 -19.98 -1.04 8.78
CA GLU A 64 -20.52 -0.38 9.97
C GLU A 64 -19.61 -0.47 11.20
N LEU A 65 -18.62 -1.37 11.18
CA LEU A 65 -17.66 -1.48 12.26
C LEU A 65 -16.49 -0.52 12.04
N ARG A 66 -15.88 -0.09 13.14
CA ARG A 66 -14.58 0.58 13.09
C ARG A 66 -13.54 -0.38 12.49
N PHE A 67 -12.47 0.18 11.95
CA PHE A 67 -11.33 -0.58 11.48
C PHE A 67 -10.06 -0.20 12.26
N TYR A 68 -9.09 -1.11 12.27
CA TYR A 68 -7.79 -0.87 12.86
C TYR A 68 -6.80 -0.48 11.78
N VAL A 69 -6.00 0.56 12.06
CA VAL A 69 -4.90 0.98 11.20
C VAL A 69 -3.63 0.27 11.66
N PRO A 70 -2.92 -0.43 10.77
CA PRO A 70 -1.65 -1.04 11.13
C PRO A 70 -0.58 0.01 11.46
N THR A 71 0.32 -0.31 12.39
CA THR A 71 1.54 0.46 12.64
C THR A 71 2.69 0.04 11.72
N TYR A 72 2.49 -1.07 11.01
CA TYR A 72 3.44 -1.63 10.05
C TYR A 72 2.71 -2.51 9.05
N ALA A 73 2.99 -2.31 7.76
CA ALA A 73 2.51 -3.15 6.68
C ALA A 73 3.62 -3.41 5.66
N LYS A 74 3.86 -4.68 5.32
CA LYS A 74 4.80 -5.06 4.27
C LYS A 74 4.49 -6.43 3.68
N THR A 75 4.65 -6.56 2.37
CA THR A 75 4.74 -7.87 1.70
C THR A 75 6.19 -8.36 1.66
N GLU A 76 6.43 -9.58 2.14
CA GLU A 76 7.71 -10.28 2.06
C GLU A 76 7.95 -10.84 0.64
N ALA A 77 9.18 -11.27 0.35
CA ALA A 77 9.57 -11.71 -1.00
C ALA A 77 8.85 -13.00 -1.46
N ASP A 78 8.35 -13.79 -0.51
CA ASP A 78 7.57 -15.00 -0.73
C ASP A 78 6.07 -14.73 -0.96
N GLY A 79 5.65 -13.45 -0.96
CA GLY A 79 4.25 -13.05 -1.06
C GLY A 79 3.51 -13.03 0.28
N THR A 80 4.17 -13.35 1.40
CA THR A 80 3.55 -13.24 2.73
C THR A 80 3.31 -11.77 3.08
N ALA A 81 2.04 -11.41 3.33
CA ALA A 81 1.70 -10.10 3.86
C ALA A 81 1.85 -10.09 5.38
N VAL A 82 2.59 -9.09 5.89
CA VAL A 82 2.87 -8.92 7.32
C VAL A 82 2.33 -7.58 7.80
N LEU A 83 1.45 -7.64 8.79
CA LEU A 83 0.83 -6.47 9.42
C LEU A 83 1.10 -6.49 10.92
N ARG A 84 1.22 -5.32 11.54
CA ARG A 84 1.29 -5.18 12.99
C ARG A 84 0.31 -4.11 13.47
N TYR A 85 -0.35 -4.39 14.57
CA TYR A 85 -1.32 -3.52 15.21
C TYR A 85 -0.98 -3.38 16.69
N GLU A 86 -1.36 -2.24 17.24
CA GLU A 86 -1.38 -2.02 18.69
C GLU A 86 -2.83 -1.76 19.08
N VAL A 87 -3.32 -2.53 20.06
CA VAL A 87 -4.67 -2.41 20.60
C VAL A 87 -4.58 -2.14 22.10
N GLY A 88 -5.47 -1.30 22.61
CA GLY A 88 -5.55 -0.99 24.04
C GLY A 88 -6.28 -2.07 24.84
N ASP A 89 -6.58 -1.77 26.10
CA ASP A 89 -7.50 -2.52 26.98
C ASP A 89 -8.83 -1.80 27.21
N GLY A 90 -9.08 -0.72 26.46
CA GLY A 90 -10.29 0.08 26.59
C GLY A 90 -11.54 -0.63 26.02
N PRO A 91 -12.75 -0.21 26.43
CA PRO A 91 -14.00 -0.72 25.85
C PRO A 91 -14.08 -0.49 24.33
N ASP A 92 -13.36 0.52 23.85
CA ASP A 92 -13.33 0.93 22.45
C ASP A 92 -12.12 0.42 21.66
N SER A 93 -11.20 -0.31 22.28
CA SER A 93 -10.08 -0.93 21.59
C SER A 93 -9.55 -2.06 22.44
N SER A 94 -9.82 -3.29 22.00
CA SER A 94 -9.39 -4.51 22.69
C SER A 94 -9.10 -5.62 21.68
N VAL A 95 -8.42 -6.69 22.12
CA VAL A 95 -8.21 -7.88 21.27
C VAL A 95 -9.53 -8.50 20.84
N ALA A 96 -10.51 -8.61 21.74
CA ALA A 96 -11.83 -9.17 21.41
C ALA A 96 -12.55 -8.36 20.33
N ASP A 97 -12.43 -7.03 20.40
CA ASP A 97 -12.98 -6.14 19.40
C ASP A 97 -12.28 -6.26 18.04
N PHE A 98 -10.95 -6.35 18.05
CA PHE A 98 -10.16 -6.61 16.85
C PHE A 98 -10.59 -7.92 16.18
N LEU A 99 -10.71 -9.01 16.95
CA LEU A 99 -11.12 -10.31 16.41
C LEU A 99 -12.52 -10.24 15.80
N ARG A 100 -13.46 -9.53 16.45
CA ARG A 100 -14.82 -9.31 15.93
C ARG A 100 -14.82 -8.48 14.65
N THR A 101 -14.00 -7.43 14.58
CA THR A 101 -13.91 -6.53 13.43
C THR A 101 -13.52 -7.27 12.14
N TYR A 102 -12.69 -8.31 12.26
CA TYR A 102 -12.14 -9.06 11.13
C TYR A 102 -12.67 -10.50 11.00
N ASP A 103 -13.81 -10.77 11.65
CA ASP A 103 -14.51 -12.08 11.66
C ASP A 103 -13.63 -13.27 12.03
N ILE A 104 -12.67 -13.06 12.94
CA ILE A 104 -11.75 -14.09 13.39
C ILE A 104 -12.45 -14.94 14.46
N THR A 105 -12.98 -16.08 14.05
CA THR A 105 -13.71 -17.03 14.91
C THR A 105 -12.87 -18.23 15.35
N ALA A 106 -11.60 -18.27 14.95
CA ALA A 106 -10.68 -19.35 15.32
C ALA A 106 -10.46 -19.43 16.83
N GLU A 107 -10.31 -20.63 17.36
CA GLU A 107 -9.98 -20.82 18.77
C GLU A 107 -8.53 -20.40 19.06
N PRO A 108 -8.28 -19.67 20.17
CA PRO A 108 -6.93 -19.30 20.56
C PRO A 108 -6.11 -20.51 20.96
N LYS A 109 -4.89 -20.58 20.44
CA LYS A 109 -3.84 -21.46 20.96
C LYS A 109 -2.89 -20.65 21.83
N ARG A 110 -2.79 -20.98 23.12
CA ARG A 110 -1.78 -20.37 23.99
C ARG A 110 -0.37 -20.73 23.53
N THR A 111 0.48 -19.71 23.43
CA THR A 111 1.92 -19.83 23.10
C THR A 111 2.81 -19.47 24.28
N GLY A 112 2.25 -18.91 25.35
CA GLY A 112 2.97 -18.63 26.60
C GLY A 112 2.06 -17.93 27.63
N PRO A 113 2.64 -17.38 28.70
CA PRO A 113 1.88 -16.67 29.73
C PRO A 113 1.13 -15.42 29.24
N THR A 114 1.68 -14.75 28.22
CA THR A 114 1.15 -13.48 27.66
C THR A 114 0.95 -13.57 26.15
N GLY A 115 0.85 -14.78 25.60
CA GLY A 115 0.88 -15.01 24.16
C GLY A 115 -0.20 -15.98 23.70
N GLU A 116 -0.90 -15.60 22.65
CA GLU A 116 -1.92 -16.41 21.98
C GLU A 116 -1.72 -16.37 20.47
N THR A 117 -2.19 -17.40 19.79
CA THR A 117 -2.18 -17.47 18.35
C THR A 117 -3.52 -17.95 17.83
N TYR A 118 -4.01 -17.27 16.81
CA TYR A 118 -5.21 -17.63 16.06
C TYR A 118 -4.79 -17.98 14.65
N THR A 119 -5.44 -18.98 14.05
CA THR A 119 -5.16 -19.37 12.66
C THR A 119 -6.46 -19.57 11.95
N ASP A 120 -6.62 -18.88 10.84
CA ASP A 120 -7.79 -19.01 9.97
C ASP A 120 -7.38 -18.93 8.50
N GLN A 121 -8.39 -18.84 7.65
CA GLN A 121 -8.25 -18.64 6.22
C GLN A 121 -9.19 -17.53 5.77
N PHE A 122 -8.69 -16.67 4.88
CA PHE A 122 -9.50 -15.66 4.21
C PHE A 122 -9.17 -15.66 2.72
N GLY A 123 -10.14 -16.03 1.89
CA GLY A 123 -9.90 -16.31 0.47
C GLY A 123 -8.79 -17.36 0.28
N ASP A 124 -7.79 -17.03 -0.51
CA ASP A 124 -6.63 -17.89 -0.81
C ASP A 124 -5.46 -17.72 0.17
N MET A 125 -5.68 -17.01 1.27
CA MET A 125 -4.64 -16.70 2.26
C MET A 125 -4.88 -17.45 3.55
N ARG A 126 -3.85 -18.13 4.05
CA ARG A 126 -3.82 -18.61 5.43
C ARG A 126 -3.31 -17.49 6.33
N ARG A 127 -4.09 -17.07 7.32
CA ARG A 127 -3.69 -16.00 8.25
C ARG A 127 -3.33 -16.61 9.60
N VAL A 128 -2.22 -16.13 10.16
CA VAL A 128 -1.78 -16.44 11.51
C VAL A 128 -1.69 -15.12 12.28
N PHE A 129 -2.48 -15.01 13.35
CA PHE A 129 -2.51 -13.86 14.24
C PHE A 129 -1.78 -14.21 15.52
N THR A 130 -0.67 -13.54 15.78
CA THR A 130 0.05 -13.66 17.05
C THR A 130 -0.29 -12.46 17.92
N VAL A 131 -0.95 -12.72 19.05
CA VAL A 131 -1.30 -11.71 20.04
C VAL A 131 -0.33 -11.81 21.20
N THR A 132 0.33 -10.70 21.50
CA THR A 132 1.22 -10.57 22.67
C THR A 132 0.69 -9.48 23.56
N TYR A 133 0.21 -9.86 24.74
CA TYR A 133 -0.25 -8.93 25.76
C TYR A 133 0.96 -8.30 26.47
N ASP A 134 0.84 -7.03 26.84
CA ASP A 134 1.81 -6.42 27.75
C ASP A 134 1.76 -7.08 29.14
N LYS A 135 2.76 -6.81 29.99
CA LYS A 135 2.87 -7.43 31.32
C LYS A 135 1.75 -7.03 32.28
N HIS A 136 1.04 -5.94 31.99
CA HIS A 136 -0.01 -5.37 32.84
C HIS A 136 -1.42 -5.64 32.27
N GLY A 137 -1.52 -6.27 31.10
CA GLY A 137 -2.77 -6.52 30.38
C GLY A 137 -3.38 -5.27 29.72
N SER A 138 -2.69 -4.12 29.76
CA SER A 138 -3.26 -2.81 29.36
C SER A 138 -3.24 -2.55 27.86
N SER A 139 -2.48 -3.34 27.12
CA SER A 139 -2.36 -3.27 25.67
C SER A 139 -1.90 -4.60 25.12
N ALA A 140 -2.17 -4.82 23.85
CA ALA A 140 -1.66 -5.97 23.12
C ALA A 140 -1.11 -5.54 21.76
N ARG A 141 -0.04 -6.24 21.36
CA ARG A 141 0.47 -6.19 20.01
C ARG A 141 -0.06 -7.39 19.23
N ILE A 142 -0.66 -7.13 18.08
CA ILE A 142 -1.15 -8.17 17.18
C ILE A 142 -0.28 -8.16 15.93
N THR A 143 0.30 -9.30 15.59
CA THR A 143 1.02 -9.50 14.32
C THR A 143 0.24 -10.45 13.45
N VAL A 144 -0.07 -10.03 12.23
CA VAL A 144 -0.73 -10.87 11.23
C VAL A 144 0.30 -11.29 10.20
N ARG A 145 0.40 -12.59 9.93
CA ARG A 145 1.10 -13.13 8.76
C ARG A 145 0.09 -13.85 7.89
N ALA A 146 -0.17 -13.31 6.71
CA ALA A 146 -1.04 -13.91 5.72
C ALA A 146 -0.18 -14.49 4.60
N THR A 147 -0.19 -15.82 4.47
CA THR A 147 0.61 -16.55 3.49
C THR A 147 -0.30 -17.13 2.41
N PRO A 148 0.05 -17.00 1.12
CA PRO A 148 -0.69 -17.64 0.03
C PRO A 148 -0.76 -19.16 0.22
N LEU A 149 -1.94 -19.75 0.02
CA LEU A 149 -2.13 -21.21 0.08
C LEU A 149 -1.53 -21.94 -1.13
N LEU A 150 -1.26 -21.22 -2.21
CA LEU A 150 -0.61 -21.71 -3.41
C LEU A 150 0.75 -21.01 -3.57
N SER A 151 1.80 -21.80 -3.77
CA SER A 151 3.15 -21.28 -4.05
C SER A 151 3.11 -20.42 -5.32
N PRO A 152 3.69 -19.20 -5.35
CA PRO A 152 3.97 -18.56 -6.63
C PRO A 152 4.94 -19.47 -7.38
N GLY A 153 4.46 -20.08 -8.46
CA GLY A 153 5.25 -20.89 -9.38
C GLY A 153 6.15 -20.05 -10.28
#